data_AF-A3IVF2-F1
#
_entry.id   AF-A3IVF2-F1
#
_cell.length_a   1.000
_cell.length_b   1.000
_cell.length_c   1.000
_cell.angle_alpha   90.00
_cell.angle_beta   90.00
_cell.angle_gamma   90.00
#
_symmetry.space_group_name_H-M   'P 1'
#
loop_
_entity.id
_entity.type
_entity.pdbx_description
1 polymer ?
#
loop_
_entity_poly.entity_id
_entity_poly.type
_entity_poly.pdbx_seq_one_letter_code
_entity_poly.pdbx_strand_id
1 'polypeptide(L)'
;MITSGAKTTNNVVILETHGYELKFYFDFSENIENYLVKTEIQFLTKAEFLQRVFVKSPKFIMRLDDLNRLSQYLKDHIKILETNPDHESYTFVDYSLTYQIQALCGEVSSNINASYFSICSMVNIGRTNPLNTSTYVGGESTINFNQVENFITSSETLLSSH
;
A
#
# COMPACT_ATOMS: atom_id res chain seq x y z
N MET A 1 13.03 29.75 -26.06
CA MET A 1 12.90 28.29 -25.90
C MET A 1 12.07 28.05 -24.67
N ILE A 2 10.87 27.51 -24.85
CA ILE A 2 9.92 27.18 -23.79
C ILE A 2 10.24 25.75 -23.39
N THR A 3 10.88 25.53 -22.25
CA THR A 3 10.88 24.20 -21.62
C THR A 3 9.58 24.08 -20.86
N SER A 4 8.65 23.32 -21.46
CA SER A 4 7.35 22.97 -20.91
C SER A 4 7.51 22.41 -19.49
N GLY A 5 6.74 22.98 -18.56
CA GLY A 5 6.68 22.50 -17.19
C GLY A 5 6.25 21.04 -17.15
N ALA A 6 7.05 20.22 -16.47
CA ALA A 6 6.60 18.91 -16.02
C ALA A 6 5.53 19.14 -14.95
N LYS A 7 4.26 19.05 -15.33
CA LYS A 7 3.18 18.82 -14.37
C LYS A 7 3.42 17.44 -13.77
N THR A 8 4.17 17.37 -12.67
CA THR A 8 4.11 16.22 -11.77
C THR A 8 2.80 16.31 -11.00
N THR A 9 1.69 15.98 -11.66
CA THR A 9 0.53 15.45 -10.94
C THR A 9 0.98 14.13 -10.35
N ASN A 10 1.27 14.12 -9.06
CA ASN A 10 1.76 12.93 -8.36
C ASN A 10 0.66 11.86 -8.42
N ASN A 11 0.82 10.88 -9.32
CA ASN A 11 0.00 9.68 -9.35
C ASN A 11 0.43 8.81 -8.16
N VAL A 12 -0.08 9.16 -6.98
CA VAL A 12 0.29 8.53 -5.72
C VAL A 12 -0.95 8.05 -5.02
N VAL A 13 -0.91 6.80 -4.58
CA VAL A 13 -1.90 6.23 -3.67
C VAL A 13 -1.21 5.93 -2.35
N ILE A 14 -1.87 6.25 -1.24
CA ILE A 14 -1.27 6.14 0.10
C ILE A 14 -2.14 5.22 0.96
N LEU A 15 -1.54 4.14 1.45
CA LEU A 15 -2.12 3.35 2.53
C LEU A 15 -1.52 3.87 3.84
N GLU A 16 -2.32 4.67 4.55
CA GLU A 16 -1.93 5.29 5.81
C GLU A 16 -2.35 4.44 7.00
N THR A 17 -1.45 4.25 7.95
CA THR A 17 -1.70 3.58 9.24
C THR A 17 -1.36 4.53 10.39
N HIS A 18 -1.55 4.11 11.65
CA HIS A 18 -1.11 4.90 12.80
C HIS A 18 0.41 4.98 12.94
N GLY A 19 1.16 3.97 12.51
CA GLY A 19 2.61 3.87 12.71
C GLY A 19 3.43 4.19 11.46
N TYR A 20 2.89 3.98 10.26
CA TYR A 20 3.60 4.17 9.00
C TYR A 20 2.68 4.51 7.81
N GLU A 21 3.29 4.94 6.71
CA GLU A 21 2.67 5.16 5.42
C GLU A 21 3.34 4.26 4.36
N LEU A 22 2.51 3.61 3.54
CA LEU A 22 2.93 3.02 2.28
C LEU A 22 2.47 3.90 1.12
N LYS A 23 3.42 4.45 0.37
CA LYS A 23 3.14 5.31 -0.79
C LYS A 23 3.49 4.59 -2.07
N PHE A 24 2.49 4.37 -2.91
CA PHE A 24 2.61 3.78 -4.23
C PHE A 24 2.73 4.91 -5.24
N TYR A 25 3.90 5.07 -5.84
CA TYR A 25 4.16 6.05 -6.89
C TYR A 25 4.03 5.38 -8.25
N PHE A 26 3.19 5.92 -9.11
CA PHE A 26 2.92 5.38 -10.44
C PHE A 26 3.44 6.32 -11.54
N ASP A 27 4.21 5.77 -12.46
CA ASP A 27 4.77 6.47 -13.60
C ASP A 27 4.13 5.98 -14.90
N PHE A 28 3.18 6.77 -15.39
CA PHE A 28 2.43 6.54 -16.65
C PHE A 28 3.07 7.24 -17.85
N SER A 29 4.29 7.79 -17.70
CA SER A 29 4.95 8.51 -18.81
C SER A 29 5.42 7.58 -19.94
N GLU A 30 5.69 6.32 -19.59
CA GLU A 30 6.04 5.26 -20.54
C GLU A 30 4.76 4.50 -20.91
N ASN A 31 4.50 4.36 -22.21
CA ASN A 31 3.33 3.65 -22.72
C ASN A 31 3.59 2.14 -22.64
N ILE A 32 3.44 1.59 -21.43
CA ILE A 32 3.58 0.16 -21.19
C ILE A 32 2.23 -0.48 -21.50
N GLU A 33 2.20 -1.44 -22.42
CA GLU A 33 0.97 -2.11 -22.85
C GLU A 33 0.16 -2.68 -21.67
N ASN A 34 -1.16 -2.76 -21.83
CA ASN A 34 -2.05 -3.62 -21.03
C ASN A 34 -2.02 -3.40 -19.51
N TYR A 35 -2.33 -2.19 -19.03
CA TYR A 35 -2.51 -1.89 -17.59
C TYR A 35 -1.25 -2.16 -16.73
N LEU A 36 -0.08 -2.18 -17.36
CA LEU A 36 1.21 -2.25 -16.69
C LEU A 36 1.72 -0.84 -16.46
N VAL A 37 2.28 -0.58 -15.29
CA VAL A 37 2.77 0.74 -14.92
C VAL A 37 4.07 0.59 -14.13
N LYS A 38 5.00 1.52 -14.35
CA LYS A 38 6.24 1.56 -13.59
C LYS A 38 5.94 2.14 -12.22
N THR A 39 6.29 1.40 -11.17
CA THR A 39 5.92 1.72 -9.79
C THR A 39 7.14 1.74 -8.87
N GLU A 40 7.10 2.60 -7.86
CA GLU A 40 8.00 2.61 -6.70
C GLU A 40 7.13 2.65 -5.43
N ILE A 41 7.47 1.84 -4.43
CA ILE A 41 6.82 1.89 -3.12
C ILE A 41 7.76 2.53 -2.12
N GLN A 42 7.25 3.48 -1.34
CA GLN A 42 7.96 4.05 -0.20
C GLN A 42 7.29 3.60 1.09
N PHE A 43 8.11 3.15 2.05
CA PHE A 43 7.68 2.87 3.41
C PHE A 43 8.29 3.94 4.33
N LEU A 44 7.42 4.65 5.05
CA LEU A 44 7.80 5.75 5.95
C LEU A 44 7.12 5.57 7.30
N THR A 45 7.89 5.39 8.37
CA THR A 45 7.35 5.42 9.74
C THR A 45 7.05 6.84 10.19
N LYS A 46 5.95 7.04 10.91
CA LYS A 46 5.59 8.35 11.46
C LYS A 46 6.57 8.78 12.55
N ALA A 47 6.92 10.07 12.56
CA ALA A 47 8.02 10.61 13.37
C ALA A 47 7.81 10.49 14.89
N GLU A 48 6.56 10.28 15.32
CA GLU A 48 6.15 10.14 16.71
C GLU A 48 6.67 8.83 17.36
N PHE A 49 7.11 7.85 16.56
CA PHE A 49 7.53 6.51 17.04
C PHE A 49 9.05 6.29 17.09
N LEU A 50 9.80 7.35 17.42
CA LEU A 50 11.22 7.35 17.84
C LEU A 50 12.30 6.89 16.84
N GLN A 51 11.98 6.25 15.70
CA GLN A 51 12.93 6.00 14.63
C GLN A 51 12.30 6.23 13.27
N ARG A 52 12.80 7.22 12.52
CA ARG A 52 12.38 7.48 11.14
C ARG A 52 13.00 6.43 10.23
N VAL A 53 12.29 5.34 9.99
CA VAL A 53 12.59 4.44 8.88
C VAL A 53 11.99 5.03 7.63
N PHE A 54 12.86 5.28 6.64
CA PHE A 54 12.46 5.66 5.29
C PHE A 54 13.19 4.76 4.31
N VAL A 55 12.44 3.93 3.60
CA VAL A 55 12.97 3.02 2.60
C VAL A 55 12.13 3.04 1.34
N LYS A 56 12.75 2.67 0.23
CA LYS A 56 12.11 2.59 -1.08
C LYS A 56 12.33 1.21 -1.68
N SER A 57 11.33 0.69 -2.37
CA SER A 57 11.54 -0.43 -3.27
C SER A 57 12.40 0.01 -4.47
N PRO A 58 13.11 -0.92 -5.13
CA PRO A 58 13.49 -0.72 -6.51
C PRO A 58 12.26 -0.40 -7.36
N LYS A 59 12.44 0.34 -8.46
CA LYS A 59 11.35 0.51 -9.45
C LYS A 59 11.02 -0.85 -10.06
N PHE A 60 9.74 -1.13 -10.20
CA PHE A 60 9.23 -2.39 -10.76
C PHE A 60 8.05 -2.12 -11.69
N ILE A 61 7.63 -3.14 -12.45
CA ILE A 61 6.40 -3.07 -13.24
C ILE A 61 5.28 -3.68 -12.40
N MET A 62 4.23 -2.91 -12.16
CA MET A 62 3.04 -3.33 -11.44
C MET A 62 1.88 -3.47 -12.42
N ARG A 63 1.00 -4.46 -12.21
CA ARG A 63 -0.30 -4.49 -12.87
C ARG A 63 -1.26 -3.59 -12.09
N LEU A 64 -2.01 -2.73 -12.76
CA LEU A 64 -3.06 -1.95 -12.10
C LEU A 64 -4.11 -2.84 -11.41
N ASP A 65 -4.31 -4.06 -11.91
CA ASP A 65 -5.13 -5.09 -11.25
C ASP A 65 -4.61 -5.46 -9.85
N ASP A 66 -3.30 -5.39 -9.57
CA ASP A 66 -2.79 -5.63 -8.22
C ASP A 66 -3.34 -4.60 -7.22
N LEU A 67 -3.54 -3.35 -7.65
CA LEU A 67 -4.10 -2.30 -6.80
C LEU A 67 -5.60 -2.52 -6.54
N ASN A 68 -6.33 -2.98 -7.56
CA ASN A 68 -7.74 -3.36 -7.42
C ASN A 68 -7.91 -4.58 -6.49
N ARG A 69 -7.06 -5.60 -6.66
CA ARG A 69 -7.03 -6.79 -5.80
C ARG A 69 -6.70 -6.44 -4.34
N LEU A 70 -5.77 -5.51 -4.11
CA LEU A 70 -5.47 -5.03 -2.77
C LEU A 70 -6.66 -4.27 -2.15
N SER A 71 -7.33 -3.42 -2.93
CA SER A 71 -8.56 -2.74 -2.49
C SER A 71 -9.64 -3.76 -2.10
N GLN A 72 -9.86 -4.78 -2.94
CA GLN A 72 -10.85 -5.82 -2.66
C GLN A 72 -10.48 -6.66 -1.43
N TYR A 73 -9.20 -7.01 -1.29
CA TYR A 73 -8.68 -7.72 -0.13
C TYR A 73 -9.00 -6.99 1.19
N LEU A 74 -8.79 -5.67 1.24
CA LEU A 74 -9.09 -4.88 2.44
C LEU A 74 -10.61 -4.76 2.69
N LYS A 75 -11.42 -4.59 1.63
CA LYS A 75 -12.90 -4.59 1.73
C LYS A 75 -13.42 -5.91 2.30
N ASP A 76 -12.92 -7.02 1.79
CA ASP A 76 -13.32 -8.36 2.24
C ASP A 76 -12.94 -8.60 3.70
N HIS A 77 -11.74 -8.18 4.10
CA HIS A 77 -11.30 -8.27 5.48
C HIS A 77 -12.21 -7.49 6.43
N ILE A 78 -12.49 -6.22 6.12
CA ILE A 78 -13.42 -5.38 6.91
C ILE A 78 -14.78 -6.06 7.08
N LYS A 79 -15.34 -6.59 6.00
CA LYS A 79 -16.63 -7.28 6.03
C LYS A 79 -16.63 -8.52 6.93
N ILE A 80 -15.52 -9.27 6.97
CA ILE A 80 -15.41 -10.46 7.82
C ILE A 80 -15.36 -10.05 9.31
N LEU A 81 -14.63 -8.99 9.65
CA LEU A 81 -14.51 -8.50 11.03
C LEU A 81 -15.86 -8.16 11.68
N GLU A 82 -16.87 -7.79 10.89
CA GLU A 82 -18.24 -7.54 11.39
C GLU A 82 -18.86 -8.77 12.08
N THR A 83 -18.41 -9.97 11.72
CA THR A 83 -18.91 -11.24 12.26
C THR A 83 -17.86 -12.06 13.01
N ASN A 84 -16.57 -11.78 12.77
CA ASN A 84 -15.45 -12.49 13.36
C ASN A 84 -14.29 -11.51 13.64
N PRO A 85 -14.28 -10.82 14.80
CA PRO A 85 -13.24 -9.85 15.17
C PRO A 85 -11.83 -10.42 15.25
N ASP A 86 -11.72 -11.73 15.55
CA ASP A 86 -10.44 -12.45 15.65
C ASP A 86 -9.95 -12.95 14.27
N HIS A 87 -10.61 -12.56 13.17
CA HIS A 87 -10.21 -12.98 11.84
C HIS A 87 -8.86 -12.39 11.43
N GLU A 88 -7.94 -13.26 11.02
CA GLU A 88 -6.72 -12.89 10.32
C GLU A 88 -6.83 -13.35 8.86
N SER A 89 -6.58 -12.43 7.93
CA SER A 89 -6.55 -12.75 6.51
C SER A 89 -5.21 -13.34 6.12
N TYR A 90 -5.20 -14.12 5.03
CA TYR A 90 -3.97 -14.56 4.38
C TYR A 90 -3.12 -13.37 3.95
N THR A 91 -1.80 -13.57 3.84
CA THR A 91 -0.90 -12.55 3.31
C THR A 91 -1.22 -12.27 1.84
N PHE A 92 -1.62 -11.04 1.54
CA PHE A 92 -1.70 -10.51 0.20
C PHE A 92 -0.30 -10.33 -0.38
N VAL A 93 -0.09 -10.79 -1.60
CA VAL A 93 1.13 -10.59 -2.38
C VAL A 93 0.79 -10.09 -3.78
N ASP A 94 1.52 -9.08 -4.24
CA ASP A 94 1.43 -8.61 -5.62
C ASP A 94 2.09 -9.59 -6.59
N TYR A 95 1.74 -9.51 -7.87
CA TYR A 95 2.36 -10.37 -8.89
C TYR A 95 3.87 -10.16 -9.03
N SER A 96 4.39 -8.97 -8.70
CA SER A 96 5.81 -8.64 -8.80
C SER A 96 6.59 -8.92 -7.52
N LEU A 97 5.95 -9.50 -6.49
CA LEU A 97 6.55 -9.87 -5.20
C LEU A 97 7.31 -8.70 -4.53
N THR A 98 6.88 -7.47 -4.79
CA THR A 98 7.55 -6.27 -4.30
C THR A 98 7.01 -5.85 -2.93
N TYR A 99 5.79 -6.24 -2.59
CA TYR A 99 5.25 -5.98 -1.26
C TYR A 99 4.33 -7.11 -0.78
N GLN A 100 4.17 -7.18 0.53
CA GLN A 100 3.29 -8.14 1.20
C GLN A 100 2.49 -7.38 2.26
N ILE A 101 1.20 -7.66 2.34
CA ILE A 101 0.31 -7.05 3.32
C ILE A 101 -0.51 -8.15 3.98
N GLN A 102 -0.61 -8.10 5.30
CA GLN A 102 -1.50 -8.97 6.04
C GLN A 102 -2.40 -8.14 6.95
N ALA A 103 -3.71 -8.27 6.75
CA ALA A 103 -4.72 -7.73 7.65
C ALA A 103 -5.03 -8.77 8.74
N LEU A 104 -4.95 -8.33 10.00
CA LEU A 104 -5.05 -9.16 11.20
C LEU A 104 -6.33 -8.81 11.98
N CYS A 105 -6.49 -9.37 13.17
CA CYS A 105 -7.65 -9.10 14.02
C CYS A 105 -7.86 -7.61 14.30
N GLY A 106 -9.10 -7.27 14.65
CA GLY A 106 -9.51 -5.89 14.88
C GLY A 106 -10.79 -5.79 15.69
N GLU A 107 -11.31 -4.57 15.76
CA GLU A 107 -12.52 -4.24 16.49
C GLU A 107 -13.45 -3.43 15.59
N VAL A 108 -14.70 -3.91 15.48
CA VAL A 108 -15.78 -3.17 14.81
C VAL A 108 -16.64 -2.50 15.87
N SER A 109 -16.71 -1.18 15.80
CA SER A 109 -17.53 -0.35 16.69
C SER A 109 -18.74 0.19 15.95
N SER A 110 -19.79 0.56 16.68
CA SER A 110 -20.93 1.29 16.11
C SER A 110 -20.53 2.66 15.57
N ASN A 111 -19.41 3.21 16.04
CA ASN A 111 -18.77 4.37 15.45
C ASN A 111 -17.66 3.91 14.49
N ILE A 112 -17.86 4.13 13.19
CA ILE A 112 -16.89 3.76 12.14
C ILE A 112 -15.49 4.36 12.38
N ASN A 113 -15.42 5.55 13.00
CA ASN A 113 -14.15 6.22 13.30
C ASN A 113 -13.38 5.56 14.45
N ALA A 114 -14.05 4.69 15.22
CA ALA A 114 -13.44 3.87 16.26
C ALA A 114 -13.24 2.42 15.81
N SER A 115 -13.57 2.08 14.54
CA SER A 115 -13.34 0.73 13.99
C SER A 115 -11.96 0.64 13.37
N TYR A 116 -11.20 -0.39 13.75
CA TYR A 116 -9.82 -0.56 13.36
C TYR A 116 -9.43 -2.04 13.27
N PHE A 117 -8.30 -2.31 12.62
CA PHE A 117 -7.63 -3.60 12.67
C PHE A 117 -6.12 -3.42 12.61
N SER A 118 -5.38 -4.45 12.98
CA SER A 118 -3.92 -4.45 12.83
C SER A 118 -3.53 -4.87 11.42
N ILE A 119 -2.55 -4.18 10.84
CA ILE A 119 -2.04 -4.45 9.51
C ILE A 119 -0.51 -4.57 9.58
N CYS A 120 0.01 -5.65 9.01
CA CYS A 120 1.43 -5.86 8.79
C CYS A 120 1.73 -5.57 7.32
N SER A 121 2.81 -4.84 7.04
CA SER A 121 3.25 -4.59 5.68
C SER A 121 4.75 -4.73 5.55
N MET A 122 5.20 -5.41 4.50
CA MET A 122 6.60 -5.63 4.18
C MET A 122 6.86 -5.20 2.74
N VAL A 123 7.91 -4.40 2.51
CA VAL A 123 8.33 -3.92 1.19
C VAL A 123 9.70 -4.47 0.86
N ASN A 124 9.85 -5.04 -0.33
CA ASN A 124 11.12 -5.50 -0.87
C ASN A 124 11.97 -4.30 -1.26
N ILE A 125 13.10 -4.11 -0.57
CA ILE A 125 14.05 -3.01 -0.81
C ILE A 125 15.24 -3.45 -1.67
N GLY A 126 15.14 -4.59 -2.35
CA GLY A 126 16.19 -5.16 -3.16
C GLY A 126 17.27 -5.86 -2.32
N ARG A 127 18.52 -5.86 -2.81
CA ARG A 127 19.63 -6.52 -2.13
C ARG A 127 20.43 -5.52 -1.32
N THR A 128 20.38 -5.65 0.00
CA THR A 128 21.25 -4.87 0.91
C THR A 128 22.51 -5.63 1.31
N ASN A 129 22.58 -6.93 1.03
CA ASN A 129 23.75 -7.80 1.25
C ASN A 129 23.96 -8.66 -0.01
N PRO A 130 25.21 -8.78 -0.53
CA PRO A 130 25.52 -9.61 -1.70
C PRO A 130 25.10 -11.09 -1.59
N LEU A 131 24.98 -11.60 -0.36
CA LEU A 131 24.59 -13.00 -0.09
C LEU A 131 23.08 -13.23 -0.08
N ASN A 132 22.26 -12.16 -0.01
CA ASN A 132 20.81 -12.26 0.04
C ASN A 132 20.20 -12.05 -1.35
N THR A 133 19.14 -12.79 -1.65
CA THR A 133 18.38 -12.61 -2.90
C THR A 133 17.51 -11.36 -2.86
N SER A 134 16.97 -11.02 -1.69
CA SER A 134 16.14 -9.84 -1.40
C SER A 134 16.13 -9.54 0.10
N THR A 135 15.85 -8.29 0.45
CA THR A 135 15.65 -7.81 1.81
C THR A 135 14.28 -7.14 1.88
N TYR A 136 13.49 -7.49 2.89
CA TYR A 136 12.22 -6.82 3.16
C TYR A 136 12.32 -5.96 4.41
N VAL A 137 11.71 -4.78 4.36
CA VAL A 137 11.56 -3.88 5.52
C VAL A 137 10.08 -3.55 5.65
N GLY A 138 9.60 -3.50 6.88
CA GLY A 138 8.20 -3.33 7.15
C GLY A 138 7.90 -3.03 8.60
N GLY A 139 6.61 -3.02 8.90
CA GLY A 139 6.10 -2.76 10.22
C GLY A 139 4.69 -3.28 10.38
N GLU A 140 4.27 -3.34 11.64
CA GLU A 140 2.91 -3.63 12.05
C GLU A 140 2.36 -2.39 12.75
N SER A 141 1.10 -2.06 12.46
CA SER A 141 0.39 -0.94 13.07
C SER A 141 -1.11 -1.17 13.01
N THR A 142 -1.87 -0.42 13.80
CA THR A 142 -3.31 -0.31 13.59
C THR A 142 -3.64 0.59 12.40
N ILE A 143 -4.74 0.29 11.72
CA ILE A 143 -5.35 1.10 10.66
C ILE A 143 -6.86 1.20 10.91
N ASN A 144 -7.42 2.38 10.75
CA ASN A 144 -8.86 2.62 10.88
C ASN A 144 -9.59 2.36 9.57
N PHE A 145 -10.89 2.05 9.65
CA PHE A 145 -11.71 1.78 8.46
C PHE A 145 -11.76 2.99 7.52
N ASN A 146 -11.78 4.22 8.05
CA ASN A 146 -11.74 5.44 7.23
C ASN A 146 -10.42 5.61 6.44
N GLN A 147 -9.28 5.16 6.98
CA GLN A 147 -8.00 5.20 6.28
C GLN A 147 -7.99 4.19 5.12
N VAL A 148 -8.61 3.02 5.31
CA VAL A 148 -8.82 2.04 4.24
C VAL A 148 -9.73 2.59 3.15
N GLU A 149 -10.85 3.21 3.50
CA GLU A 149 -11.76 3.83 2.53
C GLU A 149 -11.09 4.95 1.72
N ASN A 150 -10.25 5.77 2.36
CA ASN A 150 -9.46 6.79 1.67
C ASN A 150 -8.47 6.16 0.66
N PHE A 151 -7.81 5.06 1.05
CA PHE A 151 -6.91 4.32 0.17
C PHE A 151 -7.66 3.73 -1.03
N ILE A 152 -8.81 3.09 -0.79
CA ILE A 152 -9.68 2.51 -1.83
C ILE A 152 -10.15 3.60 -2.80
N THR A 153 -10.68 4.71 -2.28
CA THR A 153 -11.19 5.82 -3.10
C THR A 153 -10.08 6.42 -3.97
N SER A 154 -8.88 6.58 -3.40
CA SER A 154 -7.70 7.07 -4.14
C SER A 154 -7.27 6.09 -5.22
N SER A 155 -7.33 4.79 -4.93
CA SER A 155 -7.04 3.71 -5.89
C SER A 155 -8.03 3.73 -7.04
N GLU A 156 -9.33 3.75 -6.76
CA GLU A 156 -10.40 3.78 -7.76
C GLU A 156 -10.33 5.05 -8.63
N THR A 157 -10.02 6.20 -8.02
CA THR A 157 -9.82 7.46 -8.75
C THR A 157 -8.64 7.35 -9.73
N LEU A 158 -7.52 6.78 -9.30
CA LEU A 158 -6.37 6.55 -10.16
C LEU A 158 -6.74 5.62 -11.32
N LEU A 159 -7.39 4.49 -11.02
CA LEU A 159 -7.80 3.48 -12.01
C LEU A 159 -8.85 4.01 -13.00
N SER A 160 -9.68 4.98 -12.61
CA SER A 160 -10.68 5.59 -13.50
C SER A 160 -10.09 6.68 -14.41
N SER A 161 -8.89 7.17 -14.09
CA SER A 161 -8.23 8.26 -14.82
C SER A 161 -7.29 7.78 -15.94
N HIS A 162 -7.09 6.47 -16.07
CA HIS A 162 -6.19 5.81 -17.03
C HIS A 162 -6.83 4.52 -17.55
#